data_AF-K0SCE0-F1
#
_entry.id   AF-K0SCE0-F1
#
_cell.length_a   1.000
_cell.length_b   1.000
_cell.length_c   1.000
_cell.angle_alpha   90.00
_cell.angle_beta   90.00
_cell.angle_gamma   90.00
#
_symmetry.space_group_name_H-M   'P 1'
#
loop_
_entity.id
_entity.type
_entity.pdbx_description
1 polymer ?
#
loop_
_entity_poly.entity_id
_entity_poly.type
_entity_poly.pdbx_seq_one_letter_code
_entity_poly.pdbx_strand_id
1 'polypeptide(L)'
;MDFDLAAQRLQKDQRSAVAKSRASRANRQASAKSRREAQAARNRAEKRLKEKQLAAERSSKIVDVIERSIGLVERRELGISNLQQCDVNADEREASMFKSVPLAKGMEFRATSIHGEGDKIALPPSILESMMSSSSGSPWGNGISGRPIAFRIGVLNPDYKQFPSSEKMKSLVERVERRVIETERTLLESQAPAPLDHAAMDVDEDDDETVVQGYLDELRHRYLAYTHGTVVEFTQEEGCVGLPEPIARALCQPNMHSLTRGEFKRVPVKRTVDPAPAMEDSEVDAETSSSEKTPGHPAYGLFDVPDLPVEIIPISSLPPGGSCTFTPTAQSVKNGFYSLKDIKAVLEQSLMRTRATLSLGDVVRTWRRGVEFDLIVSSLSPARYGTVSCVNTDLNVDIGPAEGTEKEGVEEKPSKAETVDSCQGSGRVLSAPSPRSSRSPALDAPASHMCDLPPEPPIDAKEGVCTIQIRSSSGAAKRRFDTSTATADNLFDFASSVCGKGKTSFRLVTRFPRRVFELVDGSVTLKCIGLDEGQEMFMVEMR
;
A
#
# COMPACT_ATOMS: atom_id res chain seq x y z
N MET A 1 43.78 -63.17 -90.92
CA MET A 1 43.53 -62.02 -90.02
C MET A 1 42.04 -62.02 -89.72
N ASP A 2 41.64 -62.40 -88.50
CA ASP A 2 40.22 -62.49 -88.13
C ASP A 2 39.66 -61.11 -87.80
N PHE A 3 39.13 -60.46 -88.83
CA PHE A 3 38.48 -59.17 -88.73
C PHE A 3 37.25 -59.20 -87.81
N ASP A 4 36.55 -60.33 -87.71
CA ASP A 4 35.36 -60.48 -86.87
C ASP A 4 35.68 -60.46 -85.37
N LEU A 5 36.78 -61.07 -84.95
CA LEU A 5 37.22 -61.07 -83.55
C LEU A 5 37.68 -59.68 -83.11
N ALA A 6 38.35 -58.94 -84.00
CA ALA A 6 38.74 -57.56 -83.79
C ALA A 6 37.54 -56.62 -83.72
N ALA A 7 36.54 -56.81 -84.59
CA ALA A 7 35.29 -56.06 -84.58
C ALA A 7 34.49 -56.26 -83.28
N GLN A 8 34.38 -57.51 -82.79
CA GLN A 8 33.71 -57.79 -81.51
C GLN A 8 34.42 -57.13 -80.31
N ARG A 9 35.76 -57.13 -80.28
CA ARG A 9 36.53 -56.44 -79.22
C ARG A 9 36.32 -54.94 -79.26
N LEU A 10 36.38 -54.32 -80.44
CA LEU A 10 36.11 -52.88 -80.61
C LEU A 10 34.69 -52.53 -80.15
N GLN A 11 33.70 -53.36 -80.47
CA GLN A 11 32.31 -53.15 -80.05
C GLN A 11 32.16 -53.26 -78.52
N LYS A 12 32.86 -54.20 -77.88
CA LYS A 12 32.87 -54.37 -76.42
C LYS A 12 33.55 -53.18 -75.73
N ASP A 13 34.65 -52.67 -76.28
CA ASP A 13 35.36 -51.51 -75.74
C ASP A 13 34.55 -50.22 -75.93
N GLN A 14 33.88 -50.04 -77.07
CA GLN A 14 32.97 -48.91 -77.27
C GLN A 14 31.79 -48.95 -76.28
N ARG A 15 31.18 -50.13 -76.07
CA ARG A 15 30.11 -50.28 -75.06
C ARG A 15 30.61 -49.99 -73.64
N SER A 16 31.81 -50.46 -73.29
CA SER A 16 32.45 -50.20 -72.00
C SER A 16 32.77 -48.71 -71.80
N ALA A 17 33.30 -48.04 -72.82
CA ALA A 17 33.61 -46.61 -72.79
C ALA A 17 32.34 -45.76 -72.65
N VAL A 18 31.27 -46.11 -73.38
CA VAL A 18 29.96 -45.43 -73.26
C VAL A 18 29.34 -45.67 -71.87
N ALA A 19 29.44 -46.89 -71.32
CA ALA A 19 28.98 -47.20 -69.97
C ALA A 19 29.73 -46.39 -68.89
N LYS A 20 31.07 -46.30 -68.98
CA LYS A 20 31.90 -45.49 -68.07
C LYS A 20 31.60 -43.99 -68.18
N SER A 21 31.39 -43.49 -69.39
CA SER A 21 30.97 -42.11 -69.66
C SER A 21 29.60 -41.78 -69.03
N ARG A 22 28.62 -42.67 -69.20
CA ARG A 22 27.29 -42.54 -68.60
C ARG A 22 27.34 -42.60 -67.08
N ALA A 23 28.11 -43.53 -66.50
CA ALA A 23 28.30 -43.62 -65.05
C ALA A 23 28.97 -42.36 -64.47
N SER A 24 29.97 -41.80 -65.16
CA SER A 24 30.62 -40.54 -64.77
C SER A 24 29.66 -39.35 -64.80
N ARG A 25 28.84 -39.23 -65.86
CA ARG A 25 27.79 -38.19 -65.94
C ARG A 25 26.73 -38.36 -64.86
N ALA A 26 26.28 -39.59 -64.60
CA ALA A 26 25.31 -39.89 -63.54
C ALA A 26 25.88 -39.52 -62.16
N ASN A 27 27.15 -39.83 -61.87
CA ASN A 27 27.81 -39.45 -60.62
C ASN A 27 27.95 -37.92 -60.47
N ARG A 28 28.27 -37.19 -61.54
CA ARG A 28 28.32 -35.71 -61.51
C ARG A 28 26.95 -35.10 -61.29
N GLN A 29 25.90 -35.64 -61.92
CA GLN A 29 24.53 -35.19 -61.75
C GLN A 29 24.01 -35.51 -60.34
N ALA A 30 24.30 -36.69 -59.81
CA ALA A 30 23.99 -37.06 -58.43
C ALA A 30 24.71 -36.14 -57.43
N SER A 31 26.00 -35.84 -57.66
CA SER A 31 26.76 -34.90 -56.84
C SER A 31 26.19 -33.47 -56.90
N ALA A 32 25.80 -32.99 -58.08
CA ALA A 32 25.19 -31.68 -58.25
C ALA A 32 23.80 -31.58 -57.59
N LYS A 33 22.99 -32.64 -57.67
CA LYS A 33 21.70 -32.73 -56.99
C LYS A 33 21.88 -32.71 -55.47
N SER A 34 22.81 -33.52 -54.94
CA SER A 34 23.14 -33.57 -53.51
C SER A 34 23.63 -32.20 -53.00
N ARG A 35 24.46 -31.48 -53.76
CA ARG A 35 24.90 -30.12 -53.38
C ARG A 35 23.75 -29.11 -53.32
N ARG A 36 22.82 -29.14 -54.29
CA ARG A 36 21.63 -28.26 -54.29
C ARG A 36 20.72 -28.57 -53.11
N GLU A 37 20.52 -29.84 -52.80
CA GLU A 37 19.71 -30.27 -51.66
C GLU A 37 20.35 -29.85 -50.32
N ALA A 38 21.66 -30.02 -50.16
CA ALA A 38 22.39 -29.56 -48.99
C ALA A 38 22.33 -28.03 -48.83
N GLN A 39 22.43 -27.27 -49.93
CA GLN A 39 22.31 -25.81 -49.89
C GLN A 39 20.88 -25.35 -49.56
N ALA A 40 19.86 -26.01 -50.11
CA ALA A 40 18.47 -25.74 -49.75
C ALA A 40 18.18 -26.07 -48.27
N ALA A 41 18.75 -27.16 -47.73
CA ALA A 41 18.65 -27.52 -46.33
C ALA A 41 19.32 -26.47 -45.42
N ARG A 42 20.52 -25.98 -45.78
CA ARG A 42 21.20 -24.89 -45.06
C ARG A 42 20.38 -23.60 -45.05
N ASN A 43 19.87 -23.17 -46.20
CA ASN A 43 19.05 -21.96 -46.30
C ASN A 43 17.74 -22.08 -45.48
N ARG A 44 17.13 -23.28 -45.44
CA ARG A 44 15.95 -23.55 -44.59
C ARG A 44 16.29 -23.52 -43.10
N ALA A 45 17.42 -24.11 -42.71
CA ALA A 45 17.88 -24.08 -41.32
C ALA A 45 18.22 -22.65 -40.87
N GLU A 46 18.89 -21.87 -41.71
CA GLU A 46 19.21 -20.46 -41.44
C GLU A 46 17.94 -19.60 -41.34
N LYS A 47 16.96 -19.79 -42.23
CA LYS A 47 15.67 -19.11 -42.14
C LYS A 47 14.95 -19.43 -40.82
N ARG A 48 14.93 -20.70 -40.41
CA ARG A 48 14.35 -21.13 -39.13
C ARG A 48 15.07 -20.51 -37.94
N LEU A 49 16.40 -20.42 -37.99
CA LEU A 49 17.19 -19.78 -36.93
C LEU A 49 16.85 -18.30 -36.81
N LYS A 50 16.81 -17.58 -37.95
CA LYS A 50 16.47 -16.14 -37.99
C LYS A 50 15.05 -15.87 -37.49
N GLU A 51 14.08 -16.69 -37.89
CA GLU A 51 12.69 -16.58 -37.43
C GLU A 51 12.58 -16.84 -35.91
N LYS A 52 13.30 -17.84 -35.39
CA LYS A 52 13.38 -18.08 -33.94
C LYS A 52 14.03 -16.92 -33.18
N GLN A 53 15.11 -16.34 -33.72
CA GLN A 53 15.78 -15.18 -33.10
C GLN A 53 14.85 -13.98 -33.06
N LEU A 54 14.14 -13.70 -34.15
CA LEU A 54 13.20 -12.59 -34.23
C LEU A 54 12.00 -12.79 -33.29
N ALA A 55 11.47 -14.02 -33.20
CA ALA A 55 10.43 -14.35 -32.24
C ALA A 55 10.89 -14.21 -30.77
N ALA A 56 12.14 -14.58 -30.48
CA ALA A 56 12.73 -14.40 -29.15
C ALA A 56 12.94 -12.91 -28.82
N GLU A 57 13.39 -12.11 -29.78
CA GLU A 57 13.54 -10.65 -29.62
C GLU A 57 12.19 -9.97 -29.36
N ARG A 58 11.14 -10.34 -30.11
CA ARG A 58 9.77 -9.89 -29.88
C ARG A 58 9.30 -10.22 -28.47
N SER A 59 9.48 -11.47 -28.07
CA SER A 59 9.10 -11.94 -26.74
C SER A 59 9.84 -11.16 -25.64
N SER A 60 11.13 -10.89 -25.83
CA SER A 60 11.92 -10.05 -24.92
C SER A 60 11.34 -8.65 -24.79
N LYS A 61 11.04 -7.98 -25.93
CA LYS A 61 10.44 -6.64 -25.91
C LYS A 61 9.10 -6.58 -25.18
N ILE A 62 8.25 -7.60 -25.37
CA ILE A 62 6.95 -7.71 -24.69
C ILE A 62 7.17 -7.83 -23.18
N VAL A 63 8.05 -8.73 -22.75
CA VAL A 63 8.41 -8.91 -21.34
C VAL A 63 8.93 -7.60 -20.75
N ASP A 64 9.85 -6.93 -21.43
CA ASP A 64 10.45 -5.66 -20.97
C ASP A 64 9.41 -4.53 -20.82
N VAL A 65 8.39 -4.49 -21.69
CA VAL A 65 7.30 -3.50 -21.57
C VAL A 65 6.42 -3.83 -20.36
N ILE A 66 6.02 -5.10 -20.19
CA ILE A 66 5.18 -5.53 -19.07
C ILE A 66 5.89 -5.36 -17.72
N GLU A 67 7.17 -5.74 -17.63
CA GLU A 67 8.00 -5.55 -16.44
C GLU A 67 8.15 -4.06 -16.09
N ARG A 68 8.29 -3.19 -17.09
CA ARG A 68 8.29 -1.75 -16.87
C ARG A 68 6.94 -1.25 -16.39
N SER A 69 5.84 -1.65 -17.01
CA SER A 69 4.48 -1.23 -16.61
C SER A 69 4.13 -1.67 -15.19
N ILE A 70 4.38 -2.93 -14.83
CA ILE A 70 4.17 -3.44 -13.47
C ILE A 70 5.15 -2.77 -12.49
N GLY A 71 6.42 -2.65 -12.90
CA GLY A 71 7.45 -2.00 -12.10
C GLY A 71 7.18 -0.52 -11.87
N LEU A 72 6.43 0.17 -12.73
CA LEU A 72 5.97 1.54 -12.51
C LEU A 72 4.92 1.56 -11.39
N VAL A 73 3.91 0.68 -11.44
CA VAL A 73 2.90 0.57 -10.37
C VAL A 73 3.56 0.25 -9.03
N GLU A 74 4.45 -0.74 -8.99
CA GLU A 74 5.10 -1.16 -7.75
C GLU A 74 6.11 -0.11 -7.24
N ARG A 75 7.04 0.38 -8.07
CA ARG A 75 8.12 1.27 -7.62
C ARG A 75 7.73 2.74 -7.56
N ARG A 76 6.99 3.26 -8.54
CA ARG A 76 6.66 4.69 -8.62
C ARG A 76 5.50 5.04 -7.71
N GLU A 77 4.50 4.17 -7.61
CA GLU A 77 3.24 4.51 -6.96
C GLU A 77 3.17 3.97 -5.53
N LEU A 78 3.52 2.69 -5.35
CA LEU A 78 3.54 2.04 -4.03
C LEU A 78 4.91 2.15 -3.33
N GLY A 79 5.98 2.47 -4.07
CA GLY A 79 7.33 2.50 -3.50
C GLY A 79 7.79 1.14 -2.99
N ILE A 80 7.35 0.06 -3.63
CA ILE A 80 7.81 -1.30 -3.33
C ILE A 80 9.26 -1.43 -3.81
N SER A 81 10.14 -1.78 -2.88
CA SER A 81 11.53 -2.13 -3.16
C SER A 81 11.68 -3.65 -3.21
N ASN A 82 12.28 -4.16 -4.29
CA ASN A 82 12.63 -5.58 -4.38
C ASN A 82 13.74 -5.89 -3.38
N LEU A 83 13.47 -6.77 -2.41
CA LEU A 83 14.43 -7.19 -1.40
C LEU A 83 15.29 -8.38 -1.86
N GLN A 84 14.84 -9.15 -2.86
CA GLN A 84 15.60 -10.27 -3.42
C GLN A 84 15.47 -10.33 -4.95
N GLN A 85 16.59 -10.26 -5.65
CA GLN A 85 16.73 -10.86 -6.97
C GLN A 85 16.91 -12.37 -6.77
N CYS A 86 15.84 -13.14 -6.92
CA CYS A 86 15.97 -14.59 -6.98
C CYS A 86 16.24 -15.00 -8.43
N ASP A 87 17.48 -15.38 -8.73
CA ASP A 87 17.80 -16.16 -9.92
C ASP A 87 17.14 -17.54 -9.74
N VAL A 88 15.94 -17.71 -10.29
CA VAL A 88 15.26 -19.01 -10.31
C VAL A 88 16.05 -19.92 -11.25
N ASN A 89 16.45 -21.10 -10.76
CA ASN A 89 17.12 -22.14 -11.55
C ASN A 89 16.42 -22.32 -12.90
N ALA A 90 17.18 -22.15 -13.98
CA ALA A 90 16.69 -22.01 -15.36
C ALA A 90 16.12 -23.29 -15.99
N ASP A 91 16.15 -24.43 -15.28
CA ASP A 91 16.11 -25.74 -15.91
C ASP A 91 14.70 -26.31 -16.20
N GLU A 92 13.60 -25.66 -15.76
CA GLU A 92 12.24 -26.24 -15.93
C GLU A 92 11.17 -25.33 -16.59
N ARG A 93 11.54 -24.20 -17.22
CA ARG A 93 10.55 -23.24 -17.78
C ARG A 93 10.68 -22.94 -19.27
N GLU A 94 10.85 -23.96 -20.12
CA GLU A 94 10.95 -23.73 -21.58
C GLU A 94 9.62 -23.30 -22.27
N ALA A 95 8.46 -23.40 -21.60
CA ALA A 95 7.16 -23.15 -22.23
C ALA A 95 6.55 -21.75 -21.97
N SER A 96 7.12 -20.94 -21.07
CA SER A 96 6.57 -19.62 -20.71
C SER A 96 7.37 -18.48 -21.35
N MET A 97 6.67 -17.46 -21.87
CA MET A 97 7.30 -16.21 -22.32
C MET A 97 8.04 -15.50 -21.17
N PHE A 98 7.54 -15.61 -19.95
CA PHE A 98 8.14 -15.03 -18.74
C PHE A 98 8.99 -16.08 -18.01
N LYS A 99 10.31 -15.84 -17.97
CA LYS A 99 11.26 -16.70 -17.22
C LYS A 99 11.07 -16.53 -15.71
N SER A 100 10.87 -15.29 -15.27
CA SER A 100 10.55 -14.89 -13.89
C SER A 100 9.19 -14.22 -13.83
N VAL A 101 8.56 -14.26 -12.65
CA VAL A 101 7.33 -13.49 -12.41
C VAL A 101 7.74 -12.02 -12.29
N PRO A 102 7.13 -11.09 -13.06
CA PRO A 102 7.52 -9.69 -13.10
C PRO A 102 7.05 -8.87 -11.88
N LEU A 103 6.48 -9.53 -10.87
CA LEU A 103 6.00 -8.92 -9.64
C LEU A 103 7.10 -8.97 -8.57
N ALA A 104 7.12 -7.98 -7.68
CA ALA A 104 8.03 -7.97 -6.54
C ALA A 104 7.91 -9.26 -5.72
N LYS A 105 9.06 -9.85 -5.40
CA LYS A 105 9.15 -10.99 -4.49
C LYS A 105 9.51 -10.49 -3.09
N GLY A 106 8.69 -10.88 -2.13
CA GLY A 106 8.85 -10.58 -0.72
C GLY A 106 9.65 -11.63 0.02
N MET A 107 9.74 -11.40 1.32
CA MET A 107 10.33 -12.34 2.26
C MET A 107 9.25 -13.32 2.71
N GLU A 108 9.57 -14.62 2.74
CA GLU A 108 8.64 -15.68 3.16
C GLU A 108 8.87 -16.02 4.64
N PHE A 109 7.79 -16.01 5.42
CA PHE A 109 7.82 -16.29 6.85
C PHE A 109 6.77 -17.32 7.26
N ARG A 110 7.06 -18.01 8.36
CA ARG A 110 6.07 -18.81 9.08
C ARG A 110 5.25 -17.90 10.00
N ALA A 111 3.93 -17.91 9.86
CA ALA A 111 3.06 -17.15 10.75
C ALA A 111 3.08 -17.72 12.18
N THR A 112 3.12 -16.80 13.15
CA THR A 112 2.99 -17.05 14.59
C THR A 112 2.01 -16.03 15.16
N SER A 113 1.20 -16.42 16.14
CA SER A 113 0.27 -15.50 16.80
C SER A 113 0.98 -14.63 17.82
N ILE A 114 0.72 -13.33 17.80
CA ILE A 114 1.17 -12.42 18.85
C ILE A 114 -0.01 -11.67 19.46
N HIS A 115 0.15 -11.19 20.68
CA HIS A 115 -0.76 -10.22 21.25
C HIS A 115 -0.52 -8.86 20.58
N GLY A 116 -1.56 -8.29 19.99
CA GLY A 116 -1.48 -6.98 19.36
C GLY A 116 -2.85 -6.51 18.92
N GLU A 117 -3.03 -5.19 18.91
CA GLU A 117 -4.24 -4.55 18.39
C GLU A 117 -3.98 -4.00 16.98
N GLY A 118 -4.99 -4.13 16.13
CA GLY A 118 -5.00 -3.52 14.80
C GLY A 118 -4.12 -4.23 13.77
N ASP A 119 -3.34 -3.45 13.02
CA ASP A 119 -2.58 -3.89 11.84
C ASP A 119 -1.05 -3.91 12.07
N LYS A 120 -0.62 -4.09 13.32
CA LYS A 120 0.80 -4.00 13.69
C LYS A 120 1.41 -5.38 13.87
N ILE A 121 2.33 -5.76 12.99
CA ILE A 121 3.03 -7.05 13.02
C ILE A 121 4.37 -6.95 13.76
N ALA A 122 4.88 -8.08 14.23
CA ALA A 122 6.24 -8.22 14.73
C ALA A 122 7.11 -8.95 13.70
N LEU A 123 8.30 -8.41 13.44
CA LEU A 123 9.24 -8.96 12.47
C LEU A 123 10.54 -9.40 13.13
N PRO A 124 11.37 -10.23 12.47
CA PRO A 124 12.71 -10.53 12.92
C PRO A 124 13.66 -9.33 12.80
N PRO A 125 14.67 -9.21 13.69
CA PRO A 125 15.70 -8.18 13.62
C PRO A 125 16.46 -8.13 12.29
N SER A 126 16.70 -9.28 11.64
CA SER A 126 17.41 -9.34 10.35
C SER A 126 16.72 -8.51 9.24
N ILE A 127 15.39 -8.36 9.30
CA ILE A 127 14.65 -7.54 8.33
C ILE A 127 14.99 -6.07 8.52
N LEU A 128 15.07 -5.61 9.77
CA LEU A 128 15.48 -4.25 10.07
C LEU A 128 16.88 -3.99 9.51
N GLU A 129 17.82 -4.91 9.74
CA GLU A 129 19.18 -4.82 9.20
C GLU A 129 19.19 -4.78 7.67
N SER A 130 18.41 -5.64 7.01
CA SER A 130 18.28 -5.67 5.55
C SER A 130 17.70 -4.36 5.01
N MET A 131 16.66 -3.82 5.66
CA MET A 131 16.05 -2.55 5.28
C MET A 131 17.01 -1.38 5.48
N MET A 132 17.82 -1.40 6.54
CA MET A 132 18.84 -0.38 6.81
C MET A 132 20.05 -0.50 5.88
N SER A 133 20.39 -1.71 5.43
CA SER A 133 21.54 -1.98 4.56
C SER A 133 21.24 -1.74 3.08
N SER A 134 20.00 -2.00 2.65
CA SER A 134 19.57 -1.83 1.25
C SER A 134 19.37 -0.37 0.86
N SER A 135 19.28 0.53 1.86
CA SER A 135 19.04 1.94 1.64
C SER A 135 20.37 2.70 1.65
N SER A 136 20.88 3.05 0.46
CA SER A 136 21.92 4.10 0.33
C SER A 136 21.36 5.51 0.63
N GLY A 137 20.05 5.62 0.89
CA GLY A 137 19.35 6.74 1.51
C GLY A 137 18.74 6.34 2.85
N SER A 138 17.98 7.22 3.51
CA SER A 138 17.32 6.89 4.78
C SER A 138 16.45 5.62 4.64
N PRO A 139 16.55 4.63 5.54
CA PRO A 139 15.75 3.39 5.54
C PRO A 139 14.24 3.67 5.65
N TRP A 140 13.90 4.85 6.15
CA TRP A 140 12.56 5.38 6.33
C TRP A 140 12.10 6.23 5.13
N GLY A 141 12.82 6.08 4.00
CA GLY A 141 12.64 6.83 2.78
C GLY A 141 13.44 8.13 2.75
N ASN A 142 14.09 8.41 1.62
CA ASN A 142 14.49 9.78 1.23
C ASN A 142 13.26 10.69 0.95
N GLY A 143 12.04 10.22 1.19
CA GLY A 143 10.82 10.95 0.97
C GLY A 143 10.57 11.92 2.12
N ILE A 144 10.81 13.21 1.87
CA ILE A 144 9.94 14.40 2.02
C ILE A 144 8.69 14.34 2.96
N SER A 145 8.17 13.19 3.42
CA SER A 145 6.86 13.06 4.05
C SER A 145 6.78 12.39 5.44
N GLY A 146 7.87 11.82 5.99
CA GLY A 146 7.86 11.27 7.36
C GLY A 146 6.79 10.18 7.61
N ARG A 147 6.44 9.42 6.57
CA ARG A 147 5.39 8.39 6.63
C ARG A 147 5.92 7.07 7.18
N PRO A 148 5.11 6.32 7.94
CA PRO A 148 5.50 5.01 8.43
C PRO A 148 5.61 4.01 7.28
N ILE A 149 6.54 3.07 7.42
CA ILE A 149 6.71 1.97 6.47
C ILE A 149 5.54 1.00 6.64
N ALA A 150 4.88 0.70 5.53
CA ALA A 150 3.82 -0.30 5.49
C ALA A 150 4.32 -1.58 4.82
N PHE A 151 3.58 -2.66 5.01
CA PHE A 151 3.89 -3.96 4.47
C PHE A 151 2.63 -4.57 3.88
N ARG A 152 2.76 -5.15 2.69
CA ARG A 152 1.78 -6.10 2.15
C ARG A 152 2.08 -7.47 2.72
N ILE A 153 1.07 -8.07 3.33
CA ILE A 153 1.15 -9.35 4.03
C ILE A 153 0.19 -10.29 3.30
N GLY A 154 0.71 -11.29 2.60
CA GLY A 154 -0.10 -12.19 1.77
C GLY A 154 0.19 -13.66 2.04
N VAL A 155 -0.84 -14.50 2.04
CA VAL A 155 -0.70 -15.95 2.05
C VAL A 155 -0.56 -16.42 0.60
N LEU A 156 0.58 -17.03 0.28
CA LEU A 156 0.87 -17.49 -1.09
C LEU A 156 -0.10 -18.59 -1.52
N ASN A 157 -0.56 -18.51 -2.76
CA ASN A 157 -1.36 -19.54 -3.38
C ASN A 157 -0.47 -20.64 -3.96
N PRO A 158 -0.52 -21.89 -3.45
CA PRO A 158 0.31 -22.98 -3.97
C PRO A 158 -0.05 -23.37 -5.41
N ASP A 159 -1.25 -23.00 -5.88
CA ASP A 159 -1.69 -23.27 -7.25
C ASP A 159 -1.19 -22.21 -8.25
N TYR A 160 -0.54 -21.14 -7.78
CA TYR A 160 0.02 -20.10 -8.63
C TYR A 160 1.32 -20.58 -9.30
N LYS A 161 1.19 -21.22 -10.48
CA LYS A 161 2.30 -21.86 -11.18
C LYS A 161 2.94 -21.01 -12.29
N GLN A 162 2.15 -20.17 -12.96
CA GLN A 162 2.62 -19.39 -14.11
C GLN A 162 2.08 -17.95 -14.08
N PHE A 163 2.90 -17.02 -14.53
CA PHE A 163 2.49 -15.67 -14.87
C PHE A 163 2.35 -15.54 -16.39
N PRO A 164 1.32 -14.85 -16.91
CA PRO A 164 0.16 -14.31 -16.18
C PRO A 164 -0.90 -15.38 -15.91
N SER A 165 -1.53 -15.34 -14.73
CA SER A 165 -2.66 -16.22 -14.39
C SER A 165 -4.01 -15.56 -14.67
N SER A 166 -4.14 -14.26 -14.35
CA SER A 166 -5.35 -13.46 -14.52
C SER A 166 -5.73 -13.27 -15.99
N GLU A 167 -7.03 -13.29 -16.29
CA GLU A 167 -7.56 -12.94 -17.61
C GLU A 167 -7.28 -11.48 -17.99
N LYS A 168 -7.36 -10.56 -17.02
CA LYS A 168 -7.04 -9.14 -17.25
C LYS A 168 -5.57 -8.95 -17.55
N MET A 169 -4.69 -9.63 -16.83
CA MET A 169 -3.26 -9.57 -17.09
C MET A 169 -2.91 -10.23 -18.44
N LYS A 170 -3.51 -11.37 -18.79
CA LYS A 170 -3.38 -11.98 -20.12
C LYS A 170 -3.81 -11.03 -21.24
N SER A 171 -4.96 -10.38 -21.08
CA SER A 171 -5.48 -9.39 -22.03
C SER A 171 -4.52 -8.20 -22.20
N LEU A 172 -3.87 -7.77 -21.12
CA LEU A 172 -2.84 -6.72 -21.16
C LEU A 172 -1.62 -7.19 -21.95
N VAL A 173 -1.11 -8.40 -21.68
CA VAL A 173 0.02 -8.99 -22.41
C VAL A 173 -0.29 -9.10 -23.91
N GLU A 174 -1.47 -9.60 -24.29
CA GLU A 174 -1.91 -9.69 -25.69
C GLU A 174 -2.04 -8.30 -26.36
N ARG A 175 -2.45 -7.27 -25.62
CA ARG A 175 -2.51 -5.90 -26.13
C ARG A 175 -1.11 -5.36 -26.41
N VAL A 176 -0.19 -5.57 -25.48
CA VAL A 176 1.23 -5.18 -25.64
C VAL A 176 1.86 -5.94 -26.81
N GLU A 177 1.61 -7.24 -26.92
CA GLU A 177 2.07 -8.06 -28.05
C GLU A 177 1.60 -7.50 -29.40
N ARG A 178 0.30 -7.17 -29.52
CA ARG A 178 -0.23 -6.55 -30.74
C ARG A 178 0.47 -5.23 -31.07
N ARG A 179 0.66 -4.35 -30.09
CA ARG A 179 1.36 -3.06 -30.30
C ARG A 179 2.80 -3.24 -30.75
N VAL A 180 3.53 -4.19 -30.16
CA VAL A 180 4.91 -4.50 -30.57
C VAL A 180 4.94 -5.01 -32.01
N ILE A 181 4.03 -5.91 -32.39
CA ILE A 181 3.94 -6.43 -33.77
C ILE A 181 3.60 -5.32 -34.77
N GLU A 182 2.65 -4.44 -34.44
CA GLU A 182 2.26 -3.31 -35.30
C GLU A 182 3.41 -2.31 -35.47
N THR A 183 4.15 -2.02 -34.39
CA THR A 183 5.31 -1.13 -34.42
C THR A 183 6.42 -1.70 -35.31
N GLU A 184 6.73 -2.99 -35.16
CA GLU A 184 7.73 -3.66 -36.02
C GLU A 184 7.30 -3.72 -37.49
N ARG A 185 6.01 -3.98 -37.76
CA ARG A 185 5.48 -3.95 -39.12
C ARG A 185 5.65 -2.56 -39.76
N THR A 186 5.34 -1.51 -39.01
CA THR A 186 5.46 -0.12 -39.48
C THR A 186 6.93 0.25 -39.76
N LEU A 187 7.86 -0.23 -38.94
CA LEU A 187 9.30 -0.05 -39.16
C LEU A 187 9.80 -0.76 -40.43
N LEU A 188 9.28 -1.95 -40.73
CA LEU A 188 9.63 -2.69 -41.95
C LEU A 188 9.07 -2.00 -43.21
N GLU A 189 7.86 -1.44 -43.13
CA GLU A 189 7.21 -0.76 -44.25
C GLU A 189 7.83 0.62 -44.56
N SER A 190 8.39 1.31 -43.56
CA SER A 190 8.89 2.68 -43.72
C SER A 190 10.31 2.81 -44.28
N GLN A 191 11.14 1.75 -44.32
CA GLN A 191 12.58 1.79 -44.71
C GLN A 191 13.41 2.91 -44.04
N ALA A 192 12.85 3.62 -43.06
CA ALA A 192 13.49 4.73 -42.40
C ALA A 192 14.47 4.18 -41.35
N PRO A 193 15.65 4.79 -41.18
CA PRO A 193 16.55 4.43 -40.09
C PRO A 193 15.79 4.60 -38.77
N ALA A 194 15.72 3.51 -37.99
CA ALA A 194 15.07 3.53 -36.69
C ALA A 194 15.67 4.66 -35.83
N PRO A 195 14.86 5.55 -35.23
CA PRO A 195 15.37 6.44 -34.21
C PRO A 195 15.82 5.56 -33.04
N LEU A 196 17.14 5.40 -32.94
CA LEU A 196 17.79 4.66 -31.86
C LEU A 196 17.48 5.36 -30.53
N ASP A 197 16.93 4.58 -29.61
CA ASP A 197 16.94 4.75 -28.15
C ASP A 197 15.91 5.62 -27.42
N HIS A 198 14.97 6.32 -28.08
CA HIS A 198 14.03 7.17 -27.31
C HIS A 198 12.57 7.21 -27.76
N ALA A 199 12.08 6.21 -28.51
CA ALA A 199 10.65 5.94 -28.50
C ALA A 199 10.28 5.35 -27.13
N ALA A 200 10.27 6.20 -26.10
CA ALA A 200 9.38 6.03 -24.98
C ALA A 200 8.02 5.77 -25.62
N MET A 201 7.57 4.51 -25.54
CA MET A 201 6.16 4.26 -25.72
C MET A 201 5.52 5.05 -24.59
N ASP A 202 5.10 6.27 -24.88
CA ASP A 202 4.24 7.05 -24.01
C ASP A 202 3.03 6.16 -23.81
N VAL A 203 2.99 5.54 -22.62
CA VAL A 203 1.88 4.75 -22.16
C VAL A 203 0.77 5.78 -21.98
N ASP A 204 -0.24 5.74 -22.86
CA ASP A 204 -1.38 6.64 -22.77
C ASP A 204 -1.97 6.53 -21.34
N GLU A 205 -2.47 7.63 -20.75
CA GLU A 205 -3.01 7.61 -19.38
C GLU A 205 -4.12 6.55 -19.18
N ASP A 206 -4.88 6.23 -20.24
CA ASP A 206 -5.89 5.17 -20.24
C ASP A 206 -5.30 3.76 -20.02
N ASP A 207 -4.03 3.55 -20.40
CA ASP A 207 -3.37 2.28 -20.17
C ASP A 207 -2.99 2.11 -18.70
N ASP A 208 -2.69 3.19 -17.95
CA ASP A 208 -2.29 3.10 -16.54
C ASP A 208 -3.39 2.48 -15.67
N GLU A 209 -4.66 2.84 -15.87
CA GLU A 209 -5.76 2.20 -15.15
C GLU A 209 -5.90 0.72 -15.50
N THR A 210 -5.74 0.36 -16.77
CA THR A 210 -5.83 -1.04 -17.19
C THR A 210 -4.67 -1.89 -16.66
N VAL A 211 -3.47 -1.31 -16.57
CA VAL A 211 -2.30 -1.92 -15.95
C VAL A 211 -2.54 -2.15 -14.46
N VAL A 212 -3.03 -1.13 -13.74
CA VAL A 212 -3.34 -1.26 -12.30
C VAL A 212 -4.42 -2.31 -12.06
N GLN A 213 -5.48 -2.34 -12.86
CA GLN A 213 -6.52 -3.35 -12.74
C GLN A 213 -6.00 -4.76 -13.04
N GLY A 214 -5.18 -4.92 -14.08
CA GLY A 214 -4.54 -6.19 -14.41
C GLY A 214 -3.62 -6.65 -13.28
N TYR A 215 -2.82 -5.74 -12.72
CA TYR A 215 -1.95 -5.99 -11.57
C TYR A 215 -2.73 -6.43 -10.33
N LEU A 216 -3.76 -5.68 -9.93
CA LEU A 216 -4.60 -6.05 -8.79
C LEU A 216 -5.27 -7.41 -9.01
N ASP A 217 -5.71 -7.70 -10.23
CA ASP A 217 -6.33 -8.98 -10.55
C ASP A 217 -5.33 -10.15 -10.53
N GLU A 218 -4.09 -9.92 -10.96
CA GLU A 218 -3.01 -10.91 -10.84
C GLU A 218 -2.65 -11.17 -9.36
N LEU A 219 -2.62 -10.14 -8.50
CA LEU A 219 -2.38 -10.33 -7.06
C LEU A 219 -3.42 -11.26 -6.43
N ARG A 220 -4.68 -11.24 -6.91
CA ARG A 220 -5.73 -12.15 -6.44
C ARG A 220 -5.49 -13.60 -6.81
N HIS A 221 -4.74 -13.86 -7.88
CA HIS A 221 -4.37 -15.21 -8.28
C HIS A 221 -3.10 -15.67 -7.54
N ARG A 222 -2.18 -14.73 -7.26
CA ARG A 222 -0.94 -14.98 -6.51
C ARG A 222 -1.19 -15.29 -5.03
N TYR A 223 -2.12 -14.59 -4.39
CA TYR A 223 -2.40 -14.76 -2.96
C TYR A 223 -3.78 -15.36 -2.73
N LEU A 224 -3.89 -16.30 -1.78
CA LEU A 224 -5.20 -16.78 -1.30
C LEU A 224 -5.93 -15.68 -0.52
N ALA A 225 -5.18 -14.91 0.24
CA ALA A 225 -5.62 -13.73 0.96
C ALA A 225 -4.42 -12.81 1.18
N TYR A 226 -4.64 -11.50 1.17
CA TYR A 226 -3.62 -10.55 1.59
C TYR A 226 -4.26 -9.33 2.23
N THR A 227 -3.49 -8.67 3.08
CA THR A 227 -3.86 -7.43 3.77
C THR A 227 -2.62 -6.55 3.90
N HIS A 228 -2.78 -5.37 4.50
CA HIS A 228 -1.68 -4.45 4.77
C HIS A 228 -1.54 -4.21 6.26
N GLY A 229 -0.32 -3.89 6.68
CA GLY A 229 -0.02 -3.57 8.06
C GLY A 229 1.27 -2.77 8.19
N THR A 230 1.58 -2.42 9.42
CA THR A 230 2.84 -1.77 9.81
C THR A 230 3.57 -2.63 10.83
N VAL A 231 4.82 -2.28 11.14
CA VAL A 231 5.60 -3.02 12.13
C VAL A 231 5.52 -2.29 13.46
N VAL A 232 5.23 -3.03 14.54
CA VAL A 232 5.33 -2.52 15.90
C VAL A 232 6.75 -2.68 16.44
N GLU A 233 7.35 -3.85 16.26
CA GLU A 233 8.66 -4.18 16.83
C GLU A 233 9.37 -5.27 16.00
N PHE A 234 10.69 -5.31 16.17
CA PHE A 234 11.59 -6.27 15.53
C PHE A 234 12.14 -7.27 16.55
N THR A 235 11.25 -8.07 17.15
CA THR A 235 11.56 -8.99 18.26
C THR A 235 11.28 -10.46 17.93
N GLN A 236 10.75 -10.74 16.74
CA GLN A 236 10.33 -12.09 16.37
C GLN A 236 11.54 -12.99 16.05
N GLU A 237 11.39 -14.30 16.27
CA GLU A 237 12.38 -15.29 15.84
C GLU A 237 12.59 -15.28 14.32
N GLU A 238 13.85 -15.49 13.90
CA GLU A 238 14.23 -15.56 12.49
C GLU A 238 13.40 -16.60 11.71
N GLY A 239 12.90 -16.20 10.54
CA GLY A 239 12.01 -17.04 9.72
C GLY A 239 10.54 -17.08 10.19
N CYS A 240 10.19 -16.38 11.26
CA CYS A 240 8.81 -16.24 11.73
C CYS A 240 8.30 -14.80 11.61
N VAL A 241 6.98 -14.63 11.48
CA VAL A 241 6.28 -13.35 11.59
C VAL A 241 5.24 -13.43 12.69
N GLY A 242 5.22 -12.43 13.57
CA GLY A 242 4.18 -12.26 14.56
C GLY A 242 2.97 -11.53 13.97
N LEU A 243 1.83 -12.23 13.85
CA LEU A 243 0.58 -11.69 13.36
C LEU A 243 -0.41 -11.44 14.51
N PRO A 244 -0.99 -10.23 14.63
CA PRO A 244 -2.08 -9.97 15.57
C PRO A 244 -3.39 -10.61 15.09
N GLU A 245 -4.33 -10.83 16.00
CA GLU A 245 -5.61 -11.50 15.73
C GLU A 245 -6.38 -10.90 14.53
N PRO A 246 -6.48 -9.56 14.37
CA PRO A 246 -7.22 -9.00 13.25
C PRO A 246 -6.59 -9.31 11.88
N ILE A 247 -5.25 -9.33 11.79
CA ILE A 247 -4.54 -9.68 10.54
C ILE A 247 -4.68 -11.18 10.29
N ALA A 248 -4.45 -12.02 11.29
CA ALA A 248 -4.58 -13.47 11.14
C ALA A 248 -5.99 -13.86 10.68
N ARG A 249 -7.04 -13.26 11.26
CA ARG A 249 -8.42 -13.48 10.84
C ARG A 249 -8.64 -13.04 9.39
N ALA A 250 -8.16 -11.87 8.98
CA ALA A 250 -8.28 -11.39 7.60
C ALA A 250 -7.59 -12.31 6.58
N LEU A 251 -6.45 -12.91 6.95
CA LEU A 251 -5.73 -13.86 6.10
C LEU A 251 -6.38 -15.26 6.06
N CYS A 252 -6.99 -15.71 7.16
CA CYS A 252 -7.62 -17.04 7.23
C CYS A 252 -9.05 -17.04 6.67
N GLN A 253 -9.75 -15.91 6.80
CA GLN A 253 -11.16 -15.73 6.43
C GLN A 253 -11.28 -14.51 5.52
N PRO A 254 -10.87 -14.61 4.24
CA PRO A 254 -11.09 -13.53 3.30
C PRO A 254 -12.60 -13.28 3.16
N ASN A 255 -13.02 -12.02 3.33
CA ASN A 255 -14.41 -11.62 3.18
C ASN A 255 -14.79 -11.48 1.70
N MET A 256 -16.10 -11.45 1.41
CA MET A 256 -16.62 -11.16 0.06
C MET A 256 -16.14 -9.82 -0.52
N HIS A 257 -15.79 -8.89 0.36
CA HIS A 257 -15.25 -7.57 0.01
C HIS A 257 -13.72 -7.57 -0.12
N SER A 258 -13.03 -8.65 0.27
CA SER A 258 -11.60 -8.78 0.03
C SER A 258 -11.35 -8.84 -1.47
N LEU A 259 -10.19 -8.34 -1.89
CA LEU A 259 -9.84 -8.32 -3.30
C LEU A 259 -9.81 -9.74 -3.89
N THR A 260 -9.61 -10.80 -3.11
CA THR A 260 -9.62 -12.21 -3.54
C THR A 260 -11.04 -12.76 -3.75
N ARG A 261 -11.78 -12.21 -4.71
CA ARG A 261 -13.15 -12.61 -5.07
C ARG A 261 -13.16 -13.85 -5.98
N GLY A 262 -12.72 -15.00 -5.46
CA GLY A 262 -12.75 -16.32 -6.13
C GLY A 262 -13.39 -17.40 -5.24
N GLU A 263 -13.60 -18.61 -5.78
CA GLU A 263 -14.04 -19.77 -4.98
C GLU A 263 -13.22 -19.85 -3.69
N PHE A 264 -13.87 -19.72 -2.53
CA PHE A 264 -13.21 -19.62 -1.23
C PHE A 264 -12.40 -20.88 -0.93
N LYS A 265 -11.15 -20.90 -1.38
CA LYS A 265 -10.17 -21.88 -0.93
C LYS A 265 -9.87 -21.54 0.51
N ARG A 266 -10.42 -22.36 1.41
CA ARG A 266 -10.17 -22.22 2.84
C ARG A 266 -8.67 -22.33 3.08
N VAL A 267 -8.07 -21.26 3.59
CA VAL A 267 -6.65 -21.27 3.95
C VAL A 267 -6.46 -22.27 5.08
N PRO A 268 -5.52 -23.23 4.95
CA PRO A 268 -5.17 -24.12 6.05
C PRO A 268 -4.74 -23.30 7.25
N VAL A 269 -5.37 -23.56 8.40
CA VAL A 269 -5.07 -22.86 9.65
C VAL A 269 -4.36 -23.80 10.61
N LYS A 270 -3.41 -23.24 11.33
CA LYS A 270 -2.83 -23.86 12.52
C LYS A 270 -3.17 -23.00 13.72
N ARG A 271 -3.49 -23.65 14.83
CA ARG A 271 -3.56 -22.97 16.11
C ARG A 271 -2.17 -23.03 16.72
N THR A 272 -1.62 -21.88 17.11
CA THR A 272 -0.29 -21.81 17.71
C THR A 272 -0.33 -22.61 19.02
N VAL A 273 0.42 -23.72 19.07
CA VAL A 273 0.53 -24.57 20.25
C VAL A 273 1.67 -24.03 21.11
N ASP A 274 1.48 -24.00 22.43
CA ASP A 274 2.52 -23.66 23.41
C ASP A 274 3.83 -24.39 23.09
N PRO A 275 4.95 -23.68 22.86
CA PRO A 275 6.26 -24.32 22.82
C PRO A 275 6.74 -24.61 24.25
N ALA A 276 6.00 -25.43 24.99
CA ALA A 276 6.48 -26.21 26.13
C ALA A 276 5.34 -27.10 26.66
N PRO A 277 5.40 -28.45 26.55
CA PRO A 277 4.91 -29.25 27.65
C PRO A 277 5.82 -28.91 28.83
N ALA A 278 5.32 -28.07 29.74
CA ALA A 278 5.91 -27.93 31.05
C ALA A 278 6.10 -29.35 31.58
N MET A 279 7.34 -29.73 31.85
CA MET A 279 7.64 -30.94 32.60
C MET A 279 6.76 -30.89 33.86
N GLU A 280 5.91 -31.90 34.00
CA GLU A 280 5.30 -32.24 35.28
C GLU A 280 6.45 -32.42 36.27
N ASP A 281 6.64 -31.43 37.14
CA ASP A 281 7.20 -31.55 38.49
C ASP A 281 7.58 -30.15 38.98
N SER A 282 6.68 -29.53 39.76
CA SER A 282 6.99 -28.67 40.93
C SER A 282 5.70 -27.98 41.41
N GLU A 283 5.09 -28.55 42.45
CA GLU A 283 4.18 -27.82 43.34
C GLU A 283 4.98 -26.70 44.02
N VAL A 284 4.77 -25.44 43.64
CA VAL A 284 5.27 -24.30 44.42
C VAL A 284 4.23 -23.19 44.47
N ASP A 285 4.05 -22.70 45.69
CA ASP A 285 3.02 -21.82 46.21
C ASP A 285 2.63 -20.62 45.33
N ALA A 286 1.32 -20.46 45.22
CA ALA A 286 0.69 -19.23 44.81
C ALA A 286 0.83 -18.18 45.92
N GLU A 287 1.71 -17.19 45.72
CA GLU A 287 1.41 -15.80 46.03
C GLU A 287 2.53 -14.87 45.52
N THR A 288 2.12 -13.79 44.86
CA THR A 288 2.92 -12.59 44.54
C THR A 288 4.11 -12.74 43.57
N SER A 289 3.82 -12.61 42.26
CA SER A 289 4.81 -11.99 41.35
C SER A 289 4.13 -11.19 40.24
N SER A 290 4.18 -9.86 40.39
CA SER A 290 4.01 -8.89 39.32
C SER A 290 5.24 -8.92 38.39
N SER A 291 5.52 -10.07 37.78
CA SER A 291 6.60 -10.19 36.80
C SER A 291 6.23 -9.42 35.55
N GLU A 292 7.13 -8.53 35.17
CA GLU A 292 7.08 -7.68 33.99
C GLU A 292 6.72 -8.51 32.75
N LYS A 293 5.49 -8.29 32.26
CA LYS A 293 4.92 -8.98 31.11
C LYS A 293 5.58 -8.42 29.85
N THR A 294 6.63 -9.08 29.39
CA THR A 294 7.29 -8.74 28.13
C THR A 294 6.31 -9.00 26.97
N PRO A 295 6.12 -8.04 26.04
CA PRO A 295 5.51 -8.32 24.74
C PRO A 295 6.22 -9.52 24.10
N GLY A 296 5.46 -10.58 23.75
CA GLY A 296 6.01 -11.86 23.28
C GLY A 296 5.67 -13.09 24.13
N HIS A 297 5.03 -12.95 25.30
CA HIS A 297 4.64 -14.11 26.10
C HIS A 297 3.48 -14.90 25.42
N PRO A 298 3.63 -16.22 25.17
CA PRO A 298 2.65 -17.06 24.45
C PRO A 298 1.26 -17.19 25.11
N ALA A 299 1.10 -16.71 26.34
CA ALA A 299 -0.13 -16.84 27.13
C ALA A 299 -1.34 -16.03 26.61
N TYR A 300 -1.20 -15.21 25.56
CA TYR A 300 -2.28 -14.33 25.06
C TYR A 300 -2.50 -14.35 23.54
N GLY A 301 -2.06 -15.41 22.84
CA GLY A 301 -2.11 -15.54 21.37
C GLY A 301 -2.86 -16.76 20.82
N LEU A 302 -3.80 -17.37 21.55
CA LEU A 302 -4.42 -18.64 21.12
C LEU A 302 -5.54 -18.46 20.06
N PHE A 303 -5.20 -17.92 18.90
CA PHE A 303 -6.07 -17.85 17.72
C PHE A 303 -5.45 -18.56 16.52
N ASP A 304 -6.30 -18.84 15.53
CA ASP A 304 -5.90 -19.50 14.29
C ASP A 304 -5.07 -18.57 13.43
N VAL A 305 -3.91 -19.05 12.98
CA VAL A 305 -3.04 -18.38 12.02
C VAL A 305 -2.87 -19.23 10.75
N PRO A 306 -2.50 -18.64 9.60
CA PRO A 306 -2.23 -19.41 8.39
C PRO A 306 -1.11 -20.45 8.62
N ASP A 307 -1.33 -21.69 8.18
CA ASP A 307 -0.30 -22.74 8.17
C ASP A 307 0.60 -22.66 6.92
N LEU A 308 0.16 -21.92 5.91
CA LEU A 308 0.92 -21.64 4.71
C LEU A 308 1.94 -20.50 4.93
N PRO A 309 3.03 -20.46 4.12
CA PRO A 309 3.99 -19.38 4.18
C PRO A 309 3.34 -18.03 3.86
N VAL A 310 3.67 -17.04 4.67
CA VAL A 310 3.23 -15.65 4.51
C VAL A 310 4.35 -14.86 3.86
N GLU A 311 4.06 -14.24 2.72
CA GLU A 311 4.95 -13.34 2.03
C GLU A 311 4.74 -11.90 2.52
N ILE A 312 5.85 -11.24 2.87
CA ILE A 312 5.88 -9.86 3.37
C ILE A 312 6.69 -9.00 2.41
N ILE A 313 6.06 -7.94 1.90
CA ILE A 313 6.65 -7.00 0.95
C ILE A 313 6.59 -5.59 1.54
N PRO A 314 7.73 -4.89 1.72
CA PRO A 314 7.72 -3.52 2.20
C PRO A 314 7.16 -2.57 1.14
N ILE A 315 6.38 -1.60 1.61
CA ILE A 315 5.74 -0.56 0.83
C ILE A 315 6.14 0.78 1.46
N SER A 316 6.95 1.57 0.74
CA SER A 316 7.45 2.84 1.25
C SER A 316 6.51 4.02 1.01
N SER A 317 5.56 3.91 0.08
CA SER A 317 4.67 5.01 -0.30
C SER A 317 3.23 4.53 -0.47
N LEU A 318 2.51 4.40 0.64
CA LEU A 318 1.05 4.28 0.58
C LEU A 318 0.39 5.65 0.39
N PRO A 319 -0.65 5.75 -0.47
CA PRO A 319 -1.40 7.00 -0.62
C PRO A 319 -2.09 7.36 0.70
N PRO A 320 -2.19 8.67 1.03
CA PRO A 320 -2.92 9.09 2.22
C PRO A 320 -4.42 8.82 2.03
N GLY A 321 -5.08 8.32 3.07
CA GLY A 321 -6.53 8.14 3.05
C GLY A 321 -7.24 9.50 3.10
N GLY A 322 -8.15 9.74 2.15
CA GLY A 322 -9.01 10.93 2.11
C GLY A 322 -10.40 10.65 2.68
N SER A 323 -11.06 9.60 2.22
CA SER A 323 -12.34 9.15 2.75
C SER A 323 -12.45 7.63 2.78
N CYS A 324 -13.23 7.12 3.72
CA CYS A 324 -13.52 5.69 3.84
C CYS A 324 -14.97 5.46 4.26
N THR A 325 -15.58 4.40 3.73
CA THR A 325 -16.91 3.97 4.13
C THR A 325 -16.80 2.64 4.86
N PHE A 326 -17.44 2.55 6.02
CA PHE A 326 -17.55 1.32 6.79
C PHE A 326 -18.97 0.76 6.71
N THR A 327 -19.07 -0.53 6.40
CA THR A 327 -20.32 -1.27 6.45
C THR A 327 -20.37 -2.08 7.76
N PRO A 328 -21.32 -1.82 8.66
CA PRO A 328 -21.44 -2.60 9.88
C PRO A 328 -21.90 -4.02 9.59
N THR A 329 -21.26 -4.99 10.23
CA THR A 329 -21.68 -6.39 10.17
C THR A 329 -23.01 -6.59 10.90
N ALA A 330 -23.71 -7.68 10.59
CA ALA A 330 -24.98 -8.01 11.26
C ALA A 330 -24.83 -8.15 12.79
N GLN A 331 -23.66 -8.58 13.28
CA GLN A 331 -23.37 -8.66 14.72
C GLN A 331 -23.27 -7.28 15.35
N SER A 332 -22.59 -6.34 14.68
CA SER A 332 -22.49 -4.94 15.14
C SER A 332 -23.85 -4.26 15.25
N VAL A 333 -24.74 -4.50 14.28
CA VAL A 333 -26.10 -3.95 14.32
C VAL A 333 -26.88 -4.51 15.51
N LYS A 334 -26.79 -5.82 15.78
CA LYS A 334 -27.40 -6.46 16.95
C LYS A 334 -26.86 -5.92 18.27
N ASN A 335 -25.58 -5.57 18.30
CA ASN A 335 -24.91 -4.96 19.45
C ASN A 335 -25.28 -3.48 19.67
N GLY A 336 -26.19 -2.92 18.85
CA GLY A 336 -26.68 -1.55 19.00
C GLY A 336 -25.76 -0.49 18.40
N PHE A 337 -25.01 -0.81 17.33
CA PHE A 337 -24.09 0.13 16.69
C PHE A 337 -24.76 1.46 16.31
N TYR A 338 -25.96 1.41 15.71
CA TYR A 338 -26.72 2.62 15.35
C TYR A 338 -27.31 3.37 16.55
N SER A 339 -27.35 2.76 17.74
CA SER A 339 -27.81 3.41 18.97
C SER A 339 -26.72 4.23 19.66
N LEU A 340 -25.48 4.15 19.18
CA LEU A 340 -24.37 4.92 19.73
C LEU A 340 -24.52 6.41 19.35
N LYS A 341 -24.43 7.29 20.33
CA LYS A 341 -24.22 8.73 20.08
C LYS A 341 -22.82 8.96 19.55
N ASP A 342 -22.71 9.82 18.53
CA ASP A 342 -21.45 10.27 17.92
C ASP A 342 -20.59 9.15 17.33
N ILE A 343 -21.20 8.26 16.53
CA ILE A 343 -20.54 7.09 15.93
C ILE A 343 -19.25 7.49 15.20
N LYS A 344 -19.28 8.56 14.38
CA LYS A 344 -18.12 9.03 13.62
C LYS A 344 -16.92 9.32 14.50
N ALA A 345 -17.10 10.08 15.57
CA ALA A 345 -16.02 10.43 16.50
C ALA A 345 -15.43 9.19 17.21
N VAL A 346 -16.27 8.19 17.51
CA VAL A 346 -15.82 6.91 18.09
C VAL A 346 -14.95 6.14 17.10
N LEU A 347 -15.38 6.08 15.83
CA LEU A 347 -14.62 5.40 14.77
C LEU A 347 -13.29 6.09 14.53
N GLU A 348 -13.29 7.42 14.38
CA GLU A 348 -12.08 8.21 14.20
C GLU A 348 -11.08 7.96 15.35
N GLN A 349 -11.54 8.02 16.60
CA GLN A 349 -10.68 7.77 17.76
C GLN A 349 -10.14 6.34 17.80
N SER A 350 -10.95 5.35 17.44
CA SER A 350 -10.54 3.94 17.43
C SER A 350 -9.53 3.66 16.30
N LEU A 351 -9.79 4.19 15.10
CA LEU A 351 -8.93 4.02 13.92
C LEU A 351 -7.56 4.65 14.14
N MET A 352 -7.51 5.91 14.58
CA MET A 352 -6.25 6.63 14.80
C MET A 352 -5.33 5.94 15.82
N ARG A 353 -5.87 5.17 16.76
CA ARG A 353 -5.09 4.51 17.80
C ARG A 353 -4.60 3.12 17.40
N THR A 354 -5.46 2.38 16.70
CA THR A 354 -5.27 0.94 16.47
C THR A 354 -4.70 0.63 15.10
N ARG A 355 -5.01 1.44 14.07
CA ARG A 355 -4.67 1.13 12.68
C ARG A 355 -3.73 2.17 12.07
N ALA A 356 -2.75 1.71 11.32
CA ALA A 356 -1.91 2.56 10.49
C ALA A 356 -2.29 2.49 9.00
N THR A 357 -2.88 1.38 8.57
CA THR A 357 -3.32 1.11 7.20
C THR A 357 -4.75 0.57 7.18
N LEU A 358 -5.45 0.81 6.07
CA LEU A 358 -6.76 0.23 5.78
C LEU A 358 -6.76 -0.35 4.37
N SER A 359 -7.13 -1.62 4.24
CA SER A 359 -7.38 -2.25 2.95
C SER A 359 -8.87 -2.50 2.74
N LEU A 360 -9.28 -2.50 1.48
CA LEU A 360 -10.65 -2.76 1.08
C LEU A 360 -11.03 -4.21 1.44
N GLY A 361 -12.14 -4.38 2.17
CA GLY A 361 -12.65 -5.66 2.64
C GLY A 361 -12.12 -6.12 3.99
N ASP A 362 -11.16 -5.42 4.58
CA ASP A 362 -10.66 -5.73 5.93
C ASP A 362 -11.76 -5.48 6.97
N VAL A 363 -11.76 -6.30 8.03
CA VAL A 363 -12.62 -6.10 9.21
C VAL A 363 -11.89 -5.26 10.25
N VAL A 364 -12.44 -4.11 10.57
CA VAL A 364 -12.00 -3.24 11.66
C VAL A 364 -12.89 -3.48 12.87
N ARG A 365 -12.24 -3.79 13.99
CA ARG A 365 -12.87 -3.89 15.31
C ARG A 365 -12.78 -2.57 16.02
N THR A 366 -13.91 -2.14 16.58
CA THR A 366 -13.98 -0.93 17.40
C THR A 366 -14.67 -1.26 18.72
N TRP A 367 -14.18 -0.67 19.81
CA TRP A 367 -14.66 -0.95 21.15
C TRP A 367 -15.28 0.30 21.76
N ARG A 368 -16.48 0.16 22.33
CA ARG A 368 -17.11 1.25 23.10
C ARG A 368 -17.93 0.70 24.25
N ARG A 369 -17.61 1.17 25.47
CA ARG A 369 -18.32 0.80 26.71
C ARG A 369 -18.38 -0.72 26.93
N GLY A 370 -17.29 -1.42 26.61
CA GLY A 370 -17.19 -2.88 26.77
C GLY A 370 -17.92 -3.69 25.70
N VAL A 371 -18.43 -3.05 24.64
CA VAL A 371 -19.06 -3.73 23.49
C VAL A 371 -18.17 -3.57 22.26
N GLU A 372 -17.94 -4.67 21.57
CA GLU A 372 -17.18 -4.76 20.32
C GLU A 372 -18.11 -4.62 19.11
N PHE A 373 -17.65 -3.90 18.10
CA PHE A 373 -18.31 -3.69 16.83
C PHE A 373 -17.33 -3.97 15.68
N ASP A 374 -17.66 -4.98 14.88
CA ASP A 374 -16.96 -5.38 13.65
C ASP A 374 -17.54 -4.62 12.45
N LEU A 375 -16.68 -3.93 11.72
CA LEU A 375 -17.01 -3.08 10.59
C LEU A 375 -16.15 -3.46 9.39
N ILE A 376 -16.75 -3.60 8.22
CA ILE A 376 -16.04 -3.95 6.99
C ILE A 376 -15.71 -2.66 6.23
N VAL A 377 -14.47 -2.53 5.76
CA VAL A 377 -14.07 -1.44 4.86
C VAL A 377 -14.71 -1.69 3.48
N SER A 378 -15.75 -0.95 3.13
CA SER A 378 -16.48 -1.16 1.87
C SER A 378 -15.95 -0.30 0.72
N SER A 379 -15.48 0.91 1.00
CA SER A 379 -14.86 1.78 -0.01
C SER A 379 -13.75 2.64 0.58
N LEU A 380 -12.73 2.94 -0.23
CA LEU A 380 -11.59 3.80 0.13
C LEU A 380 -11.37 4.86 -0.94
N SER A 381 -10.92 6.04 -0.52
CA SER A 381 -10.44 7.10 -1.39
C SER A 381 -9.01 7.48 -0.99
N PRO A 382 -8.02 7.39 -1.90
CA PRO A 382 -8.14 6.93 -3.29
C PRO A 382 -8.39 5.42 -3.42
N ALA A 383 -9.27 5.03 -4.36
CA ALA A 383 -9.65 3.62 -4.57
C ALA A 383 -8.60 2.79 -5.34
N ARG A 384 -7.61 3.45 -5.94
CA ARG A 384 -6.76 2.91 -7.02
C ARG A 384 -6.05 1.59 -6.68
N TYR A 385 -5.57 1.41 -5.45
CA TYR A 385 -4.88 0.19 -5.02
C TYR A 385 -5.65 -0.61 -3.97
N GLY A 386 -6.87 -0.16 -3.62
CA GLY A 386 -7.65 -0.75 -2.54
C GLY A 386 -6.96 -0.73 -1.17
N THR A 387 -6.00 0.17 -0.95
CA THR A 387 -5.32 0.35 0.33
C THR A 387 -4.89 1.82 0.53
N VAL A 388 -4.94 2.30 1.77
CA VAL A 388 -4.56 3.67 2.15
C VAL A 388 -3.83 3.69 3.48
N SER A 389 -2.98 4.70 3.68
CA SER A 389 -2.38 5.02 4.98
C SER A 389 -3.29 5.93 5.79
N CYS A 390 -3.46 5.61 7.08
CA CYS A 390 -4.24 6.39 8.04
C CYS A 390 -3.36 7.25 8.96
N VAL A 391 -2.04 7.22 8.78
CA VAL A 391 -1.12 7.94 9.66
C VAL A 391 -0.92 9.37 9.15
N ASN A 392 -1.17 10.33 10.04
CA ASN A 392 -1.10 11.78 9.75
C ASN A 392 -2.03 12.21 8.60
N THR A 393 -3.22 11.61 8.50
CA THR A 393 -4.21 11.93 7.47
C THR A 393 -5.55 12.32 8.10
N ASP A 394 -6.18 13.34 7.53
CA ASP A 394 -7.56 13.74 7.86
C ASP A 394 -8.56 12.83 7.12
N LEU A 395 -8.69 11.60 7.60
CA LEU A 395 -9.57 10.60 6.98
C LEU A 395 -11.03 10.89 7.32
N ASN A 396 -11.85 11.22 6.32
CA ASN A 396 -13.29 11.35 6.52
C ASN A 396 -13.96 9.97 6.59
N VAL A 397 -14.69 9.72 7.68
CA VAL A 397 -15.34 8.44 7.94
C VAL A 397 -16.84 8.52 7.65
N ASP A 398 -17.31 7.68 6.74
CA ASP A 398 -18.72 7.50 6.40
C ASP A 398 -19.19 6.08 6.74
N ILE A 399 -20.50 5.94 6.97
CA ILE A 399 -21.12 4.69 7.41
C ILE A 399 -22.10 4.26 6.32
N GLY A 400 -21.83 3.09 5.73
CA GLY A 400 -22.67 2.46 4.72
C GLY A 400 -23.88 1.74 5.35
N PRO A 401 -24.82 1.28 4.50
CA PRO A 401 -25.93 0.43 4.94
C PRO A 401 -25.39 -0.91 5.47
N ALA A 402 -26.10 -1.52 6.42
CA ALA A 402 -25.71 -2.80 7.01
C ALA A 402 -25.69 -3.95 5.97
N GLU A 403 -24.74 -4.84 6.15
CA GLU A 403 -24.56 -6.05 5.34
C GLU A 403 -25.83 -6.93 5.36
N GLY A 404 -26.34 -7.31 4.17
CA GLY A 404 -27.55 -8.14 4.04
C GLY A 404 -28.87 -7.39 3.83
N THR A 405 -28.85 -6.06 3.70
CA THR A 405 -30.04 -5.25 3.40
C THR A 405 -30.15 -4.93 1.90
N GLU A 406 -30.06 -5.93 1.03
CA GLU A 406 -30.30 -5.72 -0.41
C GLU A 406 -31.81 -5.80 -0.71
N LYS A 407 -32.40 -4.61 -0.85
CA LYS A 407 -33.50 -4.19 -1.76
C LYS A 407 -34.46 -5.28 -2.27
N GLU A 408 -35.54 -5.52 -1.51
CA GLU A 408 -36.86 -5.59 -2.14
C GLU A 408 -37.41 -4.16 -2.22
N GLY A 409 -37.78 -3.73 -3.43
CA GLY A 409 -38.16 -2.35 -3.71
C GLY A 409 -39.49 -1.95 -3.07
N VAL A 410 -39.62 -0.65 -2.76
CA VAL A 410 -40.80 0.21 -3.05
C VAL A 410 -40.37 1.67 -2.86
N GLU A 411 -40.97 2.50 -3.72
CA GLU A 411 -40.76 3.92 -4.01
C GLU A 411 -41.00 4.92 -2.86
N GLU A 412 -40.64 6.16 -3.21
CA GLU A 412 -40.73 7.48 -2.59
C GLU A 412 -41.79 7.80 -1.51
N LYS A 413 -41.33 8.64 -0.56
CA LYS A 413 -42.05 9.55 0.39
C LYS A 413 -43.25 10.30 -0.24
N PRO A 414 -44.22 10.91 0.51
CA PRO A 414 -44.01 11.72 1.74
C PRO A 414 -45.19 11.70 2.79
N SER A 415 -45.10 12.03 4.09
CA SER A 415 -45.09 13.36 4.75
C SER A 415 -45.79 13.28 6.14
N LYS A 416 -45.28 14.08 7.11
CA LYS A 416 -45.85 14.68 8.36
C LYS A 416 -47.10 14.13 9.10
N ALA A 417 -46.94 14.05 10.43
CA ALA A 417 -47.72 14.70 11.55
C ALA A 417 -48.02 13.71 12.71
N GLU A 418 -47.40 13.91 13.88
CA GLU A 418 -47.97 14.42 15.18
C GLU A 418 -48.50 13.30 16.11
N THR A 419 -47.86 13.01 17.27
CA THR A 419 -47.97 13.62 18.64
C THR A 419 -49.00 12.92 19.53
N VAL A 420 -48.57 12.15 20.56
CA VAL A 420 -49.19 11.94 21.91
C VAL A 420 -48.12 11.26 22.80
N ASP A 421 -47.44 11.91 23.76
CA ASP A 421 -47.78 12.30 25.15
C ASP A 421 -47.49 11.23 26.25
N SER A 422 -46.77 11.72 27.26
CA SER A 422 -46.65 11.32 28.68
C SER A 422 -46.13 9.94 29.12
N CYS A 423 -44.95 9.97 29.76
CA CYS A 423 -44.80 9.45 31.14
C CYS A 423 -43.75 10.28 31.90
N GLN A 424 -44.24 11.06 32.87
CA GLN A 424 -43.48 11.84 33.82
C GLN A 424 -42.99 10.95 34.98
N GLY A 425 -41.68 10.97 35.21
CA GLY A 425 -41.04 10.46 36.43
C GLY A 425 -40.02 11.48 36.91
N SER A 426 -40.49 12.47 37.67
CA SER A 426 -39.68 13.55 38.23
C SER A 426 -38.91 13.07 39.47
N GLY A 427 -37.60 12.90 39.33
CA GLY A 427 -36.66 12.74 40.44
C GLY A 427 -35.58 13.83 40.38
N ARG A 428 -35.68 14.82 41.28
CA ARG A 428 -34.70 15.88 41.61
C ARG A 428 -34.12 15.51 42.99
N VAL A 429 -32.88 15.74 43.45
CA VAL A 429 -31.58 16.33 43.03
C VAL A 429 -30.53 15.58 43.90
N LEU A 430 -29.20 15.70 43.72
CA LEU A 430 -28.38 16.65 44.51
C LEU A 430 -26.98 16.78 43.91
N SER A 431 -26.81 17.74 43.00
CA SER A 431 -25.61 18.59 42.87
C SER A 431 -25.85 19.52 41.67
N ALA A 432 -26.47 20.67 41.96
CA ALA A 432 -26.86 21.66 40.96
C ALA A 432 -25.67 22.57 40.53
N PRO A 433 -25.78 23.23 39.37
CA PRO A 433 -24.67 23.77 38.58
C PRO A 433 -24.60 25.32 38.62
N SER A 434 -23.68 25.91 37.85
CA SER A 434 -23.83 27.29 37.37
C SER A 434 -23.62 27.35 35.83
N PRO A 435 -24.35 28.23 35.10
CA PRO A 435 -24.68 28.03 33.68
C PRO A 435 -23.72 28.73 32.70
N ARG A 436 -23.59 28.15 31.51
CA ARG A 436 -23.07 28.84 30.31
C ARG A 436 -24.22 29.55 29.59
N SER A 437 -24.10 30.86 29.44
CA SER A 437 -24.97 31.70 28.63
C SER A 437 -24.54 31.64 27.16
N SER A 438 -25.50 31.35 26.28
CA SER A 438 -25.47 31.63 24.85
C SER A 438 -25.77 33.12 24.59
N ARG A 439 -24.93 33.83 23.84
CA ARG A 439 -25.30 35.09 23.17
C ARG A 439 -24.38 35.38 21.97
N SER A 440 -24.99 35.65 20.83
CA SER A 440 -24.46 36.44 19.72
C SER A 440 -25.46 37.60 19.48
N PRO A 441 -25.15 38.62 18.65
CA PRO A 441 -24.43 39.83 19.07
C PRO A 441 -25.28 41.10 18.89
N ALA A 442 -25.23 42.03 19.86
CA ALA A 442 -25.46 43.45 19.65
C ALA A 442 -25.10 44.23 20.94
N LEU A 443 -24.15 45.15 20.78
CA LEU A 443 -23.99 46.44 21.48
C LEU A 443 -24.23 46.45 23.00
N ASP A 444 -23.15 46.31 23.77
CA ASP A 444 -22.60 47.40 24.61
C ASP A 444 -21.45 46.88 25.47
N ALA A 445 -20.35 47.64 25.47
CA ALA A 445 -19.06 47.31 26.06
C ALA A 445 -19.04 47.29 27.59
N PRO A 446 -18.04 46.62 28.18
CA PRO A 446 -17.29 47.22 29.27
C PRO A 446 -15.82 47.42 28.88
N ALA A 447 -15.38 48.67 29.05
CA ALA A 447 -14.01 49.19 29.10
C ALA A 447 -12.87 48.25 28.67
N SER A 448 -12.49 48.42 27.42
CA SER A 448 -11.27 47.93 26.80
C SER A 448 -10.01 48.44 27.50
N HIS A 449 -9.18 47.52 28.01
CA HIS A 449 -7.73 47.72 27.90
C HIS A 449 -7.39 47.59 26.42
N MET A 450 -7.50 48.68 25.65
CA MET A 450 -6.99 48.72 24.28
C MET A 450 -5.48 48.66 24.34
N CYS A 451 -4.91 47.47 24.24
CA CYS A 451 -3.53 47.35 23.80
C CYS A 451 -3.51 47.69 22.30
N ASP A 452 -2.74 48.70 21.92
CA ASP A 452 -2.49 49.09 20.53
C ASP A 452 -1.73 47.98 19.80
N LEU A 453 -2.45 46.95 19.34
CA LEU A 453 -1.88 45.87 18.55
C LEU A 453 -1.80 46.29 17.07
N PRO A 454 -0.69 46.01 16.37
CA PRO A 454 -0.50 46.38 14.97
C PRO A 454 -1.56 45.73 14.05
N PRO A 455 -1.92 46.37 12.91
CA PRO A 455 -2.94 45.85 12.01
C PRO A 455 -2.62 44.44 11.52
N GLU A 456 -3.64 43.59 11.41
CA GLU A 456 -3.45 42.21 10.97
C GLU A 456 -3.06 42.15 9.48
N PRO A 457 -2.05 41.34 9.10
CA PRO A 457 -1.62 41.21 7.72
C PRO A 457 -2.69 40.53 6.84
N PRO A 458 -2.78 40.87 5.53
CA PRO A 458 -3.77 40.34 4.60
C PRO A 458 -3.74 38.81 4.47
N ILE A 459 -4.88 38.22 4.09
CA ILE A 459 -5.02 36.76 4.06
C ILE A 459 -4.02 36.10 3.10
N ASP A 460 -3.69 36.78 2.01
CA ASP A 460 -2.88 36.27 0.89
C ASP A 460 -1.37 36.38 1.10
N ALA A 461 -0.91 37.14 2.10
CA ALA A 461 0.52 37.28 2.41
C ALA A 461 1.03 36.08 3.21
N LYS A 462 1.82 35.20 2.57
CA LYS A 462 2.41 34.00 3.19
C LYS A 462 3.85 34.20 3.66
N GLU A 463 4.62 35.04 2.98
CA GLU A 463 6.00 35.37 3.34
C GLU A 463 6.01 36.39 4.51
N GLY A 464 6.89 36.19 5.47
CA GLY A 464 7.05 37.02 6.66
C GLY A 464 5.94 36.93 7.72
N VAL A 465 4.89 36.11 7.52
CA VAL A 465 3.72 36.06 8.41
C VAL A 465 3.73 34.82 9.31
N CYS A 466 3.55 35.03 10.61
CA CYS A 466 3.37 33.98 11.61
C CYS A 466 1.96 34.04 12.20
N THR A 467 1.29 32.90 12.23
CA THR A 467 -0.05 32.76 12.82
C THR A 467 0.08 32.24 14.24
N ILE A 468 -0.26 33.08 15.21
CA ILE A 468 -0.08 32.80 16.63
C ILE A 468 -1.40 32.37 17.25
N GLN A 469 -1.42 31.21 17.90
CA GLN A 469 -2.55 30.72 18.69
C GLN A 469 -2.20 30.67 20.17
N ILE A 470 -2.92 31.44 20.99
CA ILE A 470 -2.75 31.46 22.45
C ILE A 470 -3.86 30.66 23.11
N ARG A 471 -3.49 29.76 24.01
CA ARG A 471 -4.41 29.01 24.86
C ARG A 471 -4.15 29.32 26.33
N SER A 472 -5.19 29.74 27.04
CA SER A 472 -5.19 29.99 28.48
C SER A 472 -6.35 29.24 29.14
N SER A 473 -6.40 29.25 30.47
CA SER A 473 -7.55 28.74 31.22
C SER A 473 -8.82 29.59 31.05
N SER A 474 -8.67 30.86 30.62
CA SER A 474 -9.79 31.78 30.38
C SER A 474 -10.36 31.66 28.96
N GLY A 475 -9.58 31.17 27.99
CA GLY A 475 -10.02 31.02 26.62
C GLY A 475 -8.89 30.72 25.64
N ALA A 476 -9.21 30.76 24.35
CA ALA A 476 -8.22 30.64 23.28
C ALA A 476 -8.49 31.68 22.20
N ALA A 477 -7.43 32.25 21.64
CA ALA A 477 -7.51 33.19 20.53
C ALA A 477 -6.41 32.94 19.49
N LYS A 478 -6.63 33.40 18.27
CA LYS A 478 -5.72 33.23 17.13
C LYS A 478 -5.60 34.55 16.38
N ARG A 479 -4.38 34.97 16.05
CA ARG A 479 -4.10 36.21 15.31
C ARG A 479 -2.86 36.06 14.43
N ARG A 480 -2.82 36.75 13.29
CA ARG A 480 -1.67 36.80 12.39
C ARG A 480 -0.77 37.99 12.75
N PHE A 481 0.53 37.77 12.75
CA PHE A 481 1.56 38.80 12.97
C PHE A 481 2.57 38.76 11.85
N ASP A 482 3.08 39.93 11.48
CA ASP A 482 4.26 40.05 10.63
C ASP A 482 5.50 39.93 11.52
N THR A 483 6.34 38.93 11.24
CA THR A 483 7.53 38.57 12.01
C THR A 483 8.61 39.66 12.01
N SER A 484 8.60 40.54 10.99
CA SER A 484 9.57 41.60 10.81
C SER A 484 9.22 42.89 11.55
N THR A 485 7.92 43.18 11.68
CA THR A 485 7.41 44.43 12.27
C THR A 485 6.85 44.26 13.68
N ALA A 486 6.32 43.08 14.02
CA ALA A 486 5.79 42.82 15.36
C ALA A 486 6.90 42.53 16.38
N THR A 487 6.71 43.01 17.60
CA THR A 487 7.64 42.84 18.73
C THR A 487 7.12 41.84 19.76
N ALA A 488 8.00 41.39 20.65
CA ALA A 488 7.66 40.57 21.82
C ALA A 488 6.54 41.20 22.65
N ASP A 489 6.59 42.52 22.87
CA ASP A 489 5.58 43.25 23.63
C ASP A 489 4.19 43.10 22.99
N ASN A 490 4.08 43.19 21.66
CA ASN A 490 2.81 43.01 20.96
C ASN A 490 2.25 41.58 21.17
N LEU A 491 3.12 40.58 21.27
CA LEU A 491 2.72 39.20 21.57
C LEU A 491 2.20 39.06 23.01
N PHE A 492 2.89 39.66 24.00
CA PHE A 492 2.43 39.65 25.39
C PHE A 492 1.17 40.50 25.62
N ASP A 493 0.94 41.52 24.79
CA ASP A 493 -0.26 42.35 24.80
C ASP A 493 -1.46 41.59 24.29
N PHE A 494 -1.26 40.85 23.20
CA PHE A 494 -2.25 39.92 22.69
C PHE A 494 -2.56 38.84 23.73
N ALA A 495 -1.54 38.25 24.36
CA ALA A 495 -1.74 37.27 25.43
C ALA A 495 -2.51 37.85 26.64
N SER A 496 -2.19 39.08 27.03
CA SER A 496 -2.83 39.78 28.16
C SER A 496 -4.31 40.04 27.88
N SER A 497 -4.66 40.42 26.63
CA SER A 497 -6.06 40.61 26.24
C SER A 497 -6.88 39.31 26.28
N VAL A 498 -6.24 38.16 25.95
CA VAL A 498 -6.88 36.83 26.00
C VAL A 498 -7.02 36.32 27.43
N CYS A 499 -6.05 36.62 28.30
CA CYS A 499 -6.01 36.14 29.68
C CYS A 499 -6.72 37.05 30.68
N GLY A 500 -6.96 38.31 30.33
CA GLY A 500 -7.51 39.32 31.22
C GLY A 500 -6.59 39.66 32.41
N LYS A 501 -5.28 39.43 32.27
CA LYS A 501 -4.28 39.64 33.33
C LYS A 501 -3.09 40.43 32.78
N GLY A 502 -2.36 41.12 33.67
CA GLY A 502 -1.21 41.95 33.28
C GLY A 502 -0.03 41.14 32.74
N LYS A 503 0.76 41.76 31.85
CA LYS A 503 1.87 41.16 31.10
C LYS A 503 2.92 40.43 31.96
N THR A 504 3.09 40.85 33.22
CA THR A 504 4.09 40.29 34.15
C THR A 504 3.60 39.09 34.97
N SER A 505 2.30 38.80 34.93
CA SER A 505 1.67 37.75 35.76
C SER A 505 1.74 36.35 35.15
N PHE A 506 2.21 36.23 33.92
CA PHE A 506 2.29 34.96 33.19
C PHE A 506 3.53 34.90 32.31
N ARG A 507 3.85 33.68 31.84
CA ARG A 507 4.85 33.41 30.81
C ARG A 507 4.22 32.61 29.68
N LEU A 508 4.77 32.78 28.48
CA LEU A 508 4.31 32.07 27.29
C LEU A 508 5.20 30.86 27.02
N VAL A 509 4.61 29.71 26.75
CA VAL A 509 5.33 28.44 26.62
C VAL A 509 4.84 27.65 25.41
N THR A 510 5.76 27.18 24.56
CA THR A 510 5.46 26.22 23.49
C THR A 510 5.57 24.79 24.01
N ARG A 511 4.94 23.81 23.35
CA ARG A 511 4.97 22.41 23.84
C ARG A 511 6.17 21.60 23.36
N PHE A 512 6.49 21.64 22.06
CA PHE A 512 7.55 20.81 21.47
C PHE A 512 8.24 21.53 20.30
N PRO A 513 9.54 21.85 20.40
CA PRO A 513 10.33 21.83 21.64
C PRO A 513 9.74 22.83 22.67
N ARG A 514 9.81 22.49 23.96
CA ARG A 514 9.31 23.38 25.02
C ARG A 514 10.22 24.60 25.13
N ARG A 515 9.75 25.75 24.69
CA ARG A 515 10.44 27.04 24.79
C ARG A 515 9.64 27.94 25.72
N VAL A 516 10.34 28.62 26.63
CA VAL A 516 9.74 29.56 27.57
C VAL A 516 10.11 30.96 27.12
N PHE A 517 9.11 31.80 26.95
CA PHE A 517 9.26 33.20 26.55
C PHE A 517 8.87 34.05 27.75
N GLU A 518 9.78 34.94 28.13
CA GLU A 518 9.58 35.93 29.19
C GLU A 518 9.50 37.32 28.58
N LEU A 519 8.79 38.22 29.26
CA LEU A 519 8.75 39.62 28.88
C LEU A 519 10.16 40.21 29.08
N VAL A 520 10.82 40.57 27.99
CA VAL A 520 12.14 41.22 27.99
C VAL A 520 11.90 42.70 27.74
N ASP A 521 12.44 43.58 28.60
CA ASP A 521 12.36 45.03 28.42
C ASP A 521 13.21 45.45 27.20
N GLY A 522 12.58 45.51 26.03
CA GLY A 522 13.21 45.89 24.77
C GLY A 522 12.37 45.46 23.57
N SER A 523 12.27 46.32 22.56
CA SER A 523 11.49 46.12 21.32
C SER A 523 12.13 45.10 20.37
N VAL A 524 12.36 43.88 20.87
CA VAL A 524 12.88 42.75 20.08
C VAL A 524 11.77 42.22 19.17
N THR A 525 12.06 42.09 17.88
CA THR A 525 11.10 41.56 16.89
C THR A 525 10.87 40.07 17.08
N LEU A 526 9.72 39.57 16.62
CA LEU A 526 9.36 38.15 16.73
C LEU A 526 10.40 37.24 16.04
N LYS A 527 10.95 37.68 14.90
CA LYS A 527 12.03 36.97 14.19
C LYS A 527 13.30 36.83 15.04
N CYS A 528 13.69 37.86 15.79
CA CYS A 528 14.86 37.81 16.67
C CYS A 528 14.65 36.89 17.88
N ILE A 529 13.41 36.61 18.25
CA ILE A 529 13.03 35.66 19.31
C ILE A 529 12.94 34.22 18.74
N GLY A 530 13.24 34.04 17.45
CA GLY A 530 13.22 32.75 16.77
C GLY A 530 11.80 32.24 16.51
N LEU A 531 10.87 33.16 16.24
CA LEU A 531 9.55 32.84 15.68
C LEU A 531 9.62 33.09 14.18
N ASP A 532 9.58 32.00 13.42
CA ASP A 532 9.64 32.03 11.96
C ASP A 532 8.23 32.02 11.33
N GLU A 533 8.19 32.04 10.00
CA GLU A 533 6.96 31.96 9.21
C GLU A 533 6.22 30.64 9.46
N GLY A 534 4.89 30.68 9.51
CA GLY A 534 4.06 29.49 9.74
C GLY A 534 3.03 29.66 10.85
N GLN A 535 2.84 28.62 11.67
CA GLN A 535 1.88 28.64 12.78
C GLN A 535 2.55 28.20 14.08
N GLU A 536 2.44 29.04 15.10
CA GLU A 536 2.95 28.75 16.44
C GLU A 536 1.83 28.76 17.49
N MET A 537 1.93 27.82 18.45
CA MET A 537 0.97 27.69 19.54
C MET A 537 1.63 27.91 20.89
N PHE A 538 1.11 28.89 21.63
CA PHE A 538 1.54 29.22 22.98
C PHE A 538 0.50 28.80 24.01
N MET A 539 0.99 28.27 25.12
CA MET A 539 0.23 28.12 26.35
C MET A 539 0.62 29.20 27.33
N VAL A 540 -0.37 29.73 28.04
CA VAL A 540 -0.16 30.70 29.11
C VAL A 540 0.02 29.95 30.41
N GLU A 541 1.19 30.07 31.00
CA GLU A 541 1.51 29.54 32.32
C GLU A 541 1.56 30.70 33.32
N MET A 542 0.74 30.64 34.36
CA MET A 542 0.77 31.63 35.43
C MET A 542 2.10 31.51 36.18
N ARG A 543 2.69 32.64 36.55
CA ARG A 543 3.86 32.66 37.43
C ARG A 543 3.49 32.37 38.88
#